data_AF-A0A2P6W217-F1
#
_entry.id   AF-A0A2P6W217-F1
#
_cell.length_a   1.000
_cell.length_b   1.000
_cell.length_c   1.000
_cell.angle_alpha   90.00
_cell.angle_beta   90.00
_cell.angle_gamma   90.00
#
_symmetry.space_group_name_H-M   'P 1'
#
loop_
_entity.id
_entity.type
_entity.pdbx_description
1 polymer ?
#
loop_
_entity_poly.entity_id
_entity_poly.type
_entity_poly.pdbx_seq_one_letter_code
_entity_poly.pdbx_strand_id
1 'polypeptide(L)'
;MAKDTKMAKCVFCGENATKKNRQKQPVCREHKQREPKNVACPECGMPMKISEGRYGFFWGCEGYPQCKKTYQIEAVIDDEFKDED
;
A
#
# COMPACT_ATOMS: atom_id res chain seq x y z
N MET A 1 -27.70 7.69 9.40
CA MET A 1 -26.98 6.42 9.61
C MET A 1 -25.71 6.44 8.76
N ALA A 2 -24.61 7.03 9.25
CA ALA A 2 -23.35 7.05 8.52
C ALA A 2 -22.41 6.03 9.17
N LYS A 3 -22.46 4.78 8.69
CA LYS A 3 -21.46 3.79 9.09
C LYS A 3 -20.17 4.26 8.46
N ASP A 4 -19.30 4.81 9.30
CA ASP A 4 -17.91 5.15 8.99
C ASP A 4 -17.26 3.95 8.30
N THR A 5 -17.27 3.99 6.97
CA THR A 5 -16.82 2.89 6.14
C THR A 5 -15.36 3.19 5.88
N LYS A 6 -14.46 2.59 6.68
CA LYS A 6 -13.00 2.73 6.57
C LYS A 6 -12.57 2.80 5.10
N MET A 7 -12.21 4.00 4.65
CA MET A 7 -11.85 4.26 3.26
C MET A 7 -10.41 3.77 3.04
N ALA A 8 -10.21 2.90 2.05
CA ALA A 8 -8.86 2.47 1.69
C ALA A 8 -8.01 3.70 1.31
N LYS A 9 -6.71 3.69 1.64
CA LYS A 9 -5.78 4.78 1.29
C LYS A 9 -5.05 4.48 -0.02
N CYS A 10 -4.66 5.53 -0.72
CA CYS A 10 -3.93 5.48 -1.95
C CYS A 10 -2.49 5.05 -1.67
N VAL A 11 -2.05 3.97 -2.30
CA VAL A 11 -0.71 3.40 -2.11
C VAL A 11 0.45 4.29 -2.59
N PHE A 12 0.16 5.42 -3.26
CA PHE A 12 1.16 6.35 -3.79
C PHE A 12 1.30 7.65 -3.01
N CYS A 13 0.21 8.16 -2.43
CA CYS A 13 0.21 9.45 -1.71
C CYS A 13 -0.42 9.39 -0.33
N GLY A 14 -0.93 8.24 0.11
CA GLY A 14 -1.59 8.10 1.42
C GLY A 14 -2.97 8.75 1.52
N GLU A 15 -3.44 9.49 0.51
CA GLU A 15 -4.78 10.08 0.49
C GLU A 15 -5.90 9.04 0.34
N ASN A 16 -7.17 9.45 0.38
CA ASN A 16 -8.29 8.51 0.21
C ASN A 16 -8.30 7.88 -1.20
N ALA A 17 -8.20 6.55 -1.26
CA ALA A 17 -8.37 5.81 -2.49
C ALA A 17 -9.84 5.78 -2.89
N THR A 18 -10.08 6.12 -4.16
CA THR A 18 -11.42 6.15 -4.74
C THR A 18 -11.58 5.12 -5.86
N LYS A 19 -10.47 4.55 -6.35
CA LYS A 19 -10.43 3.56 -7.42
C LYS A 19 -9.36 2.52 -7.17
N LYS A 20 -9.36 1.47 -8.01
CA LYS A 20 -8.26 0.51 -8.10
C LYS A 20 -7.50 0.73 -9.40
N ASN A 21 -6.17 0.61 -9.39
CA ASN A 21 -5.38 0.62 -10.61
C ASN A 21 -5.46 -0.74 -11.34
N ARG A 22 -4.71 -0.91 -12.44
CA ARG A 22 -4.65 -2.17 -13.20
C ARG A 22 -4.20 -3.37 -12.35
N GLN A 23 -3.36 -3.13 -11.36
CA GLN A 23 -2.85 -4.12 -10.42
C GLN A 23 -3.79 -4.33 -9.22
N LYS A 24 -5.03 -3.83 -9.30
CA LYS A 24 -6.09 -3.90 -8.27
C LYS A 24 -5.72 -3.21 -6.94
N GLN A 25 -4.72 -2.34 -6.94
CA GLN A 25 -4.27 -1.61 -5.75
C GLN A 25 -5.15 -0.39 -5.51
N PRO A 26 -5.47 -0.05 -4.23
CA PRO A 26 -6.26 1.13 -3.91
C PRO A 26 -5.47 2.40 -4.23
N VAL A 27 -6.03 3.23 -5.09
CA VAL A 27 -5.41 4.48 -5.57
C VAL A 27 -6.42 5.62 -5.59
N CYS A 28 -5.93 6.84 -5.45
CA CYS A 28 -6.73 8.03 -5.68
C CYS A 28 -6.98 8.20 -7.19
N ARG A 29 -7.82 9.18 -7.54
CA ARG A 29 -8.20 9.46 -8.93
C ARG A 29 -6.98 9.80 -9.81
N GLU A 30 -6.06 10.58 -9.26
CA GLU A 30 -4.82 11.03 -9.93
C GLU A 30 -3.85 9.86 -10.20
N HIS A 31 -3.78 8.90 -9.28
CA HIS A 31 -2.84 7.78 -9.34
C HIS A 31 -3.39 6.52 -10.00
N LYS A 32 -4.55 6.62 -10.69
CA LYS A 32 -5.20 5.48 -11.33
C LYS A 32 -4.33 4.79 -12.40
N GLN A 33 -3.58 5.58 -13.16
CA GLN A 33 -2.73 5.10 -14.26
C GLN A 33 -1.27 4.88 -13.84
N ARG A 34 -0.91 5.21 -12.58
CA ARG A 34 0.44 4.98 -12.10
C ARG A 34 0.62 3.49 -11.80
N GLU A 35 1.66 2.93 -12.38
CA GLU A 35 2.17 1.64 -11.95
C GLU A 35 3.07 1.87 -10.74
N PRO A 36 2.92 1.08 -9.67
CA PRO A 36 3.83 1.16 -8.53
C PRO A 36 5.23 0.99 -9.09
N LYS A 37 6.13 1.93 -8.74
CA LYS A 37 7.55 1.68 -8.94
C LYS A 37 7.83 0.37 -8.22
N ASN A 38 8.47 -0.56 -8.92
CA ASN A 38 8.92 -1.84 -8.39
C ASN A 38 9.76 -1.58 -7.14
N VAL A 39 9.11 -1.49 -5.97
CA VAL A 39 9.77 -1.27 -4.69
C VAL A 39 10.67 -2.49 -4.52
N ALA A 40 11.98 -2.29 -4.53
CA ALA A 40 12.90 -3.38 -4.35
C ALA A 40 12.80 -3.88 -2.91
N CYS A 41 12.70 -5.18 -2.73
CA CYS A 41 12.78 -5.81 -1.42
C CYS A 41 14.16 -5.52 -0.83
N PRO A 42 14.27 -4.98 0.38
CA PRO A 42 15.57 -4.64 0.97
C PRO A 42 16.42 -5.88 1.32
N GLU A 43 15.84 -7.08 1.28
CA GLU A 43 16.57 -8.32 1.58
C GLU A 43 17.12 -9.03 0.34
N CYS A 44 16.38 -9.03 -0.78
CA CYS A 44 16.80 -9.75 -1.99
C CYS A 44 16.89 -8.87 -3.24
N GLY A 45 16.49 -7.60 -3.17
CA GLY A 45 16.48 -6.66 -4.29
C GLY A 45 15.38 -6.90 -5.34
N MET A 46 14.58 -7.97 -5.22
CA MET A 46 13.48 -8.26 -6.14
C MET A 46 12.30 -7.30 -5.96
N PRO A 47 11.50 -7.05 -7.00
CA PRO A 47 10.31 -6.23 -6.88
C PRO A 47 9.34 -6.77 -5.82
N MET A 48 8.67 -5.85 -5.14
CA MET A 48 7.58 -6.14 -4.21
C MET A 48 6.24 -5.76 -4.84
N LYS A 49 5.22 -6.56 -4.57
CA LYS A 49 3.84 -6.34 -5.01
C LYS A 49 2.91 -6.16 -3.81
N ILE A 50 1.86 -5.38 -3.98
CA ILE A 50 0.82 -5.24 -2.95
C ILE A 50 -0.18 -6.39 -3.08
N SER A 51 -0.43 -7.10 -2.00
CA SER A 51 -1.40 -8.18 -1.92
C SER A 51 -2.40 -7.93 -0.79
N GLU A 52 -3.63 -8.40 -0.93
CA GLU A 52 -4.61 -8.38 0.17
C GLU A 52 -4.45 -9.64 1.03
N GLY A 53 -4.38 -9.45 2.33
CA GLY A 53 -4.41 -10.51 3.33
C GLY A 53 -5.61 -10.37 4.25
N ARG A 54 -5.76 -11.33 5.16
CA ARG A 54 -6.86 -11.35 6.15
C ARG A 54 -6.97 -10.06 6.99
N TYR A 55 -5.85 -9.38 7.20
CA TYR A 55 -5.74 -8.20 8.06
C TYR A 55 -5.60 -6.88 7.29
N GLY A 56 -5.69 -6.89 5.95
CA GLY A 56 -5.50 -5.70 5.13
C GLY A 56 -4.45 -5.92 4.03
N PHE A 57 -4.00 -4.82 3.42
CA PHE A 57 -3.03 -4.88 2.33
C PHE A 57 -1.59 -4.87 2.84
N PHE A 58 -0.72 -5.64 2.18
CA PHE A 58 0.69 -5.74 2.51
C PHE A 58 1.56 -5.80 1.25
N TRP A 59 2.78 -5.29 1.31
CA TRP A 59 3.82 -5.53 0.33
C TRP A 59 4.36 -6.95 0.51
N GLY A 60 4.24 -7.80 -0.50
CA GLY A 60 4.85 -9.11 -0.56
C GLY A 60 5.94 -9.15 -1.62
N CYS A 61 7.08 -9.77 -1.29
CA CYS A 61 8.17 -9.94 -2.24
C CYS A 61 7.74 -10.84 -3.41
N GLU A 62 8.01 -10.44 -4.66
CA GLU A 62 7.74 -11.29 -5.82
C GLU A 62 8.67 -12.51 -5.91
N GLY A 63 9.81 -12.45 -5.23
CA GLY A 63 10.73 -13.58 -5.08
C GLY A 63 10.24 -14.76 -4.24
N TYR A 64 8.96 -14.82 -3.83
CA TYR A 64 8.40 -15.99 -3.15
C TYR A 64 8.44 -17.22 -4.08
N PRO A 65 8.87 -18.42 -3.63
CA PRO A 65 9.11 -18.84 -2.24
C PRO A 65 10.53 -18.60 -1.69
N GLN A 66 11.46 -18.09 -2.50
CA GLN A 66 12.84 -17.85 -2.08
C GLN A 66 12.97 -16.69 -1.08
N CYS A 67 12.16 -15.65 -1.25
CA CYS A 67 12.05 -14.54 -0.31
C CYS A 67 10.61 -14.42 0.18
N LYS A 68 10.39 -14.69 1.47
CA LYS A 68 9.05 -14.66 2.12
C LYS A 68 8.79 -13.36 2.89
N LYS A 69 9.60 -12.32 2.64
CA LYS A 69 9.49 -11.04 3.34
C LYS A 69 8.25 -10.30 2.89
N THR A 70 7.52 -9.79 3.88
CA THR A 70 6.31 -8.98 3.70
C THR A 70 6.40 -7.75 4.60
N TYR A 71 5.81 -6.63 4.14
CA TYR A 71 5.72 -5.39 4.90
C TYR A 71 4.27 -4.90 4.91
N GLN A 72 3.76 -4.44 6.05
CA GLN A 72 2.40 -3.93 6.14
C GLN A 72 2.31 -2.54 5.50
N ILE A 73 1.21 -2.26 4.79
CA ILE A 73 1.01 -0.94 4.15
C ILE A 73 0.49 0.10 5.14
N GLU A 74 -0.08 -0.34 6.25
CA GLU A 74 -0.64 0.54 7.29
C GLU A 74 0.44 1.39 8.00
N ALA A 75 1.72 1.04 7.86
CA ALA A 75 2.84 1.70 8.51
C ALA A 75 3.40 2.93 7.78
N VAL A 76 2.81 3.39 6.67
CA VAL A 76 3.22 4.65 6.02
C VAL A 76 2.32 5.84 6.34
N ILE A 77 1.38 5.71 7.28
CA ILE A 77 0.61 6.86 7.82
C ILE A 77 0.51 6.76 9.34
N ASP A 78 1.64 6.54 10.01
CA ASP A 78 1.79 6.89 11.41
C ASP A 78 3.29 7.15 11.68
N ASP A 79 3.75 8.31 11.23
CA ASP A 79 4.96 8.93 11.77
C ASP A 79 4.75 10.46 11.71
N GLU A 80 4.34 10.97 12.87
CA GLU A 80 4.55 12.31 13.40
C GLU A 80 4.52 13.53 12.45
N PHE A 81 3.44 14.30 12.54
CA PHE A 81 3.59 15.73 12.85
C PHE A 81 2.62 16.07 13.97
N LYS A 82 3.09 15.85 15.19
CA LYS A 82 2.49 16.34 16.41
C LYS A 82 3.34 17.54 16.80
N ASP A 83 2.84 18.74 16.52
CA ASP A 83 3.29 19.93 17.23
C ASP A 83 2.04 20.75 17.60
N GLU A 84 2.08 21.21 18.84
CA GLU A 84 1.03 21.74 19.70
C GLU A 84 1.12 23.29 19.72
N ASP A 85 -0.01 23.98 19.47
CA ASP A 85 -0.58 25.14 20.20
C ASP A 85 -1.99 25.45 19.62
#